data_AF-A0A6N8YLX2-F1
#
_entry.id   AF-A0A6N8YLX2-F1
#
_cell.length_a   1.000
_cell.length_b   1.000
_cell.length_c   1.000
_cell.angle_alpha   90.00
_cell.angle_beta   90.00
_cell.angle_gamma   90.00
#
_symmetry.space_group_name_H-M   'P 1'
#
loop_
_entity.id
_entity.type
_entity.pdbx_description
1 polymer ?
#
loop_
_entity_poly.entity_id
_entity_poly.type
_entity_poly.pdbx_seq_one_letter_code
_entity_poly.pdbx_strand_id
1 'polypeptide(L)' 'MTAFQRRIPEEEDLKGMLARAGMVLSPEDLEIMETAFPAIRAQLERLYSYEFEGEVYPFRNIFPETVE' A
#
# COMPACT_ATOMS: atom_id res chain seq x y z
N MET A 1 -5.86 16.53 11.08
CA MET A 1 -5.08 15.31 10.75
C MET A 1 -5.46 14.92 9.34
N THR A 2 -4.55 15.07 8.39
CA THR A 2 -4.80 14.76 6.97
C THR A 2 -5.00 13.25 6.83
N ALA A 3 -6.21 12.84 6.45
CA ALA A 3 -6.44 11.47 6.02
C ALA A 3 -5.48 11.21 4.84
N PHE A 4 -4.47 10.36 5.06
CA PHE A 4 -3.68 9.83 3.97
C PHE A 4 -4.63 9.01 3.11
N GLN A 5 -5.20 9.62 2.07
CA GLN A 5 -5.78 8.88 0.95
C GLN A 5 -4.64 8.11 0.30
N ARG A 6 -4.38 6.90 0.78
CA ARG A 6 -3.47 5.97 0.11
C ARG A 6 -4.14 5.57 -1.18
N ARG A 7 -3.86 6.30 -2.25
CA ARG A 7 -4.23 5.90 -3.60
C ARG A 7 -3.50 4.60 -3.90
N ILE A 8 -4.24 3.55 -4.20
CA ILE A 8 -3.66 2.30 -4.69
C ILE A 8 -3.05 2.62 -6.06
N PRO A 9 -1.76 2.33 -6.30
CA PRO A 9 -1.11 2.65 -7.57
C PRO A 9 -1.73 1.85 -8.72
N GLU A 10 -1.74 2.44 -9.91
CA GLU A 10 -2.02 1.68 -11.14
C GLU A 10 -0.86 0.72 -11.46
N GLU A 11 -1.08 -0.21 -12.38
CA GLU A 11 -0.08 -1.23 -12.72
C GLU A 11 1.24 -0.61 -13.23
N GLU A 12 1.15 0.37 -14.13
CA GLU A 12 2.34 1.09 -14.63
C GLU A 12 3.06 1.87 -13.53
N ASP A 13 2.29 2.53 -12.65
CA ASP A 13 2.85 3.28 -11.53
C ASP A 13 3.61 2.35 -10.58
N LEU A 14 3.02 1.18 -10.27
CA LEU A 14 3.64 0.17 -9.42
C LEU A 14 4.91 -0.40 -10.08
N LYS A 15 4.88 -0.74 -11.37
CA LYS A 15 6.07 -1.15 -12.15
C LYS A 15 7.17 -0.08 -12.06
N GLY A 16 6.82 1.19 -12.23
CA GLY A 16 7.75 2.32 -12.11
C GLY A 16 8.28 2.57 -10.69
N MET A 17 7.48 2.29 -9.65
CA MET A 17 7.93 2.36 -8.25
C MET A 17 8.92 1.24 -7.92
N LEU A 18 8.63 0.01 -8.36
CA LEU A 18 9.50 -1.14 -8.16
C LEU A 18 10.85 -0.95 -8.86
N ALA A 19 10.84 -0.49 -10.11
CA ALA A 19 12.05 -0.17 -10.85
C ALA A 19 12.91 0.90 -10.13
N ARG A 20 12.29 1.96 -9.61
CA ARG A 20 12.98 3.01 -8.83
C ARG A 20 13.56 2.50 -7.52
N ALA A 21 12.92 1.51 -6.90
CA ALA A 21 13.42 0.83 -5.71
C ALA A 21 14.55 -0.18 -6.02
N GLY A 22 14.95 -0.32 -7.30
CA GLY A 22 15.93 -1.31 -7.73
C GLY A 22 15.40 -2.76 -7.70
N MET A 23 14.08 -2.94 -7.60
CA MET A 23 13.45 -4.25 -7.67
C MET A 23 13.21 -4.63 -9.12
N VAL A 24 13.94 -5.64 -9.59
CA VAL A 24 13.75 -6.22 -10.91
C VAL A 24 12.75 -7.38 -10.78
N LEU A 25 11.62 -7.25 -11.47
CA LEU A 25 10.60 -8.31 -11.49
C LEU A 25 11.06 -9.46 -12.38
N SER A 26 10.87 -10.69 -11.89
CA SER A 26 11.03 -11.88 -12.73
C SER A 26 9.88 -11.97 -13.75
N PRO A 27 10.01 -12.81 -14.80
CA PRO A 27 8.91 -13.06 -15.73
C PRO A 27 7.62 -13.55 -15.03
N GLU A 28 7.77 -14.37 -13.98
CA GLU A 28 6.65 -14.89 -13.19
C GLU A 28 5.96 -13.77 -12.39
N ASP A 29 6.73 -12.84 -11.81
CA ASP A 29 6.16 -11.69 -11.11
C ASP A 29 5.42 -10.74 -12.07
N LEU A 30 5.93 -10.59 -13.30
CA LEU A 30 5.26 -9.81 -14.35
C LEU A 30 3.92 -10.44 -14.74
N GLU A 31 3.87 -11.77 -14.86
CA GLU A 31 2.62 -12.49 -15.13
C GLU A 31 1.60 -12.31 -14.00
N ILE A 32 2.03 -12.36 -12.73
CA ILE A 32 1.18 -12.06 -11.58
C ILE A 32 0.68 -10.62 -11.62
N MET A 33 1.56 -9.68 -11.98
CA MET A 33 1.23 -8.26 -12.15
C MET A 33 0.20 -8.01 -13.25
N GLU A 34 0.19 -8.79 -14.33
CA GLU A 34 -0.75 -8.61 -15.44
C GLU A 34 -2.08 -9.34 -15.18
N THR A 35 -2.05 -10.49 -14.48
CA THR A 35 -3.23 -11.35 -14.31
C THR A 35 -3.96 -11.14 -12.97
N ALA A 36 -3.22 -11.14 -11.86
CA ALA A 36 -3.80 -11.16 -10.51
C ALA A 36 -3.95 -9.76 -9.92
N PHE A 37 -3.03 -8.84 -10.24
CA PHE A 37 -3.04 -7.48 -9.70
C PHE A 37 -4.36 -6.72 -9.93
N PRO A 38 -5.03 -6.79 -11.10
CA PRO A 38 -6.31 -6.10 -11.29
C PRO A 38 -7.39 -6.55 -10.29
N ALA A 39 -7.46 -7.84 -10.01
CA ALA A 39 -8.40 -8.39 -9.03
C ALA A 39 -8.05 -7.97 -7.61
N ILE A 40 -6.76 -8.00 -7.25
CA ILE A 40 -6.27 -7.55 -5.94
C ILE A 40 -6.56 -6.06 -5.73
N ARG A 41 -6.27 -5.22 -6.74
CA ARG A 41 -6.53 -3.78 -6.74
C ARG A 41 -8.01 -3.49 -6.51
N ALA A 42 -8.92 -4.17 -7.20
CA ALA A 42 -10.35 -4.01 -7.01
C ALA A 42 -10.82 -4.36 -5.57
N GLN A 43 -10.24 -5.40 -4.97
CA GLN A 43 -10.55 -5.74 -3.57
C GLN A 43 -10.02 -4.69 -2.59
N LEU A 44 -8.82 -4.15 -2.85
CA LEU A 44 -8.26 -3.07 -2.04
C LEU A 44 -9.08 -1.78 -2.19
N GLU A 45 -9.50 -1.42 -3.40
CA GLU A 45 -10.37 -0.25 -3.62
C GLU A 45 -11.68 -0.40 -2.85
N ARG A 46 -12.28 -1.59 -2.87
CA ARG A 46 -13.45 -1.91 -2.07
C ARG A 46 -13.16 -1.78 -0.57
N LEU A 47 -12.04 -2.31 -0.09
CA LEU A 47 -11.66 -2.22 1.32
C LEU A 47 -11.50 -0.76 1.78
N TYR A 48 -10.84 0.08 0.99
CA TYR A 48 -10.63 1.49 1.33
C TYR A 48 -11.85 2.37 1.05
N SER A 49 -12.88 1.87 0.37
CA SER A 49 -14.15 2.58 0.20
C SER A 49 -15.03 2.56 1.46
N TYR A 50 -14.77 1.65 2.41
CA TYR A 50 -15.50 1.61 3.66
C TYR A 50 -15.04 2.75 4.58
N GLU A 51 -16.01 3.51 5.11
CA GLU A 51 -15.75 4.42 6.22
C GLU A 51 -15.44 3.60 7.47
N PHE A 52 -14.20 3.68 7.94
CA PHE A 52 -13.79 2.96 9.14
C PHE A 52 -14.23 3.74 10.38
N GLU A 53 -15.30 3.29 11.03
CA GLU A 53 -15.82 3.84 12.30
C GLU A 53 -15.15 3.21 13.53
N GLY A 54 -13.87 2.81 13.43
CA GLY A 54 -13.13 2.26 14.57
C GLY A 54 -12.39 3.32 15.35
N GLU A 55 -12.40 3.23 16.68
CA GLU A 55 -11.54 4.06 17.53
C GLU A 55 -10.06 3.72 17.26
N VAL A 56 -9.23 4.76 17.14
CA VAL A 56 -7.78 4.58 17.03
C VAL A 56 -7.30 3.88 18.29
N TYR A 57 -6.80 2.65 18.16
CA TYR A 57 -6.24 1.94 19.29
C TYR A 57 -5.02 2.72 19.81
N PRO A 58 -5.00 3.15 21.09
CA PRO A 58 -3.94 3.97 21.61
C PRO A 58 -2.71 3.09 21.84
N PHE A 59 -1.89 2.88 20.81
CA PHE A 59 -0.52 2.48 21.04
C PHE A 59 0.15 3.62 21.80
N ARG A 60 0.29 3.47 23.13
CA ARG A 60 1.22 4.31 23.90
C ARG A 60 2.57 4.18 23.19
N ASN A 61 3.14 5.29 22.77
CA ASN A 61 4.45 5.33 22.17
C ASN A 61 5.44 4.82 23.23
N ILE A 62 5.79 3.53 23.18
CA ILE A 62 6.69 2.87 24.15
C ILE A 62 8.17 3.12 23.81
N PHE A 63 8.43 3.86 22.74
CA PHE A 63 9.78 4.34 22.44
C PHE A 63 9.96 5.69 23.15
N PRO A 64 10.84 5.78 24.16
CA PRO A 64 11.23 7.08 24.66
C PRO A 64 11.86 7.86 23.50
N GLU A 65 11.26 9.01 23.17
CA GLU A 65 11.93 10.02 22.36
C GLU A 65 13.29 10.24 23.03
N THR A 66 14.35 9.99 22.26
CA THR A 66 15.74 10.08 22.69
C THR A 66 15.97 11.34 23.51
N VAL A 67 16.54 11.11 24.70
CA VAL A 67 17.14 12.10 25.61
C VAL A 67 18.03 13.03 24.79
N GLU A 68 17.66 14.32 24.73
CA GLU A 68 18.61 15.41 24.42
C GLU A 68 19.60 15.61 25.57
#